data_AF-A0A5D2U0A1-F1
#
_entry.id   AF-A0A5D2U0A1-F1
#
_cell.length_a   1.000
_cell.length_b   1.000
_cell.length_c   1.000
_cell.angle_alpha   90.00
_cell.angle_beta   90.00
_cell.angle_gamma   90.00
#
_symmetry.space_group_name_H-M   'P 1'
#
loop_
_entity.id
_entity.type
_entity.pdbx_description
1 polymer ?
#
loop_
_entity_poly.entity_id
_entity_poly.type
_entity_poly.pdbx_seq_one_letter_code
_entity_poly.pdbx_strand_id
1 'polypeptide(L)'
;MCIRDFNDVQDLEEMNGSKMKADRCLRSFQNFIEGRSLIDLPAKGQFYTWFNSIEGQVIRERLDRVLVNKDWLDIFSDSLVFNLFVVGSDHSPIVLTTGRKDRQAPRRFKFELMWAELDECEEIIKEGWDQFFMEPHAFICCRNLKGVNVT
;
A
#
# COMPACT_ATOMS: atom_id res chain seq x y z
N MET A 1 5.09 -2.44 -15.74
CA MET A 1 4.95 -2.15 -14.29
C MET A 1 3.97 -3.13 -13.67
N CYS A 2 4.31 -3.67 -12.51
CA CYS A 2 3.45 -4.49 -11.66
C CYS A 2 3.53 -3.91 -10.24
N ILE A 3 2.39 -3.68 -9.59
CA ILE A 3 2.29 -3.28 -8.18
C ILE A 3 1.36 -4.28 -7.52
N ARG A 4 1.90 -5.10 -6.62
CA ARG A 4 1.12 -6.21 -6.05
C ARG A 4 1.81 -6.80 -4.82
N ASP A 5 1.01 -7.48 -4.02
CA ASP A 5 1.42 -8.58 -3.14
C ASP A 5 1.88 -9.81 -3.96
N PHE A 6 3.15 -10.18 -3.80
CA PHE A 6 3.74 -11.38 -4.42
C PHE A 6 3.72 -12.61 -3.52
N ASN A 7 3.40 -12.45 -2.22
CA ASN A 7 3.54 -13.49 -1.20
C ASN A 7 4.95 -14.14 -1.16
N ASP A 8 5.97 -13.42 -1.62
CA ASP A 8 7.35 -13.90 -1.63
C ASP A 8 8.38 -12.82 -1.32
N VAL A 9 9.51 -13.28 -0.78
CA VAL A 9 10.64 -12.44 -0.36
C VAL A 9 11.87 -12.76 -1.22
N GLN A 10 12.70 -11.75 -1.47
CA GLN A 10 13.97 -11.90 -2.17
C GLN A 10 15.11 -12.25 -1.22
N ASP A 11 15.03 -11.83 0.03
CA ASP A 11 16.07 -12.05 1.04
C ASP A 11 15.48 -12.43 2.41
N LEU A 12 16.28 -13.08 3.26
CA LEU A 12 15.91 -13.38 4.64
C LEU A 12 15.78 -12.12 5.49
N GLU A 13 16.48 -11.02 5.15
CA GLU A 13 16.32 -9.73 5.82
C GLU A 13 14.90 -9.16 5.69
N GLU A 14 14.18 -9.57 4.64
CA GLU A 14 12.79 -9.20 4.40
C GLU A 14 11.78 -10.00 5.24
N MET A 15 12.28 -10.85 6.14
CA MET A 15 11.50 -11.67 7.06
C MET A 15 11.89 -11.38 8.51
N ASN A 16 10.91 -11.28 9.39
CA ASN A 16 11.16 -11.15 10.83
C ASN A 16 10.05 -11.83 11.63
N GLY A 17 10.44 -12.69 12.58
CA GLY A 17 9.51 -13.47 13.41
C GLY A 17 8.87 -14.66 12.69
N SER A 18 8.92 -14.73 11.35
CA SER A 18 8.44 -15.87 10.58
C SER A 18 9.49 -16.98 10.46
N LYS A 19 9.03 -18.16 10.07
CA LYS A 19 9.93 -19.27 9.73
C LYS A 19 10.67 -18.93 8.44
N MET A 20 12.00 -18.96 8.48
CA MET A 20 12.85 -18.71 7.32
C MET A 20 12.43 -19.55 6.11
N LYS A 21 12.32 -18.90 4.96
CA LYS A 21 12.07 -19.59 3.69
C LYS A 21 13.31 -20.41 3.31
N ALA A 22 13.07 -21.55 2.66
CA ALA A 22 14.15 -22.34 2.09
C ALA A 22 14.78 -21.57 0.92
N ASP A 23 16.10 -21.67 0.72
CA ASP A 23 16.81 -20.97 -0.34
C ASP A 23 16.21 -21.15 -1.74
N ARG A 24 15.61 -22.32 -2.01
CA ARG A 24 14.97 -22.59 -3.30
C ARG A 24 13.81 -21.64 -3.58
N CYS A 25 13.08 -21.20 -2.55
CA CYS A 25 11.98 -20.26 -2.68
C CYS A 25 12.52 -18.87 -3.00
N LEU A 26 13.51 -18.39 -2.23
CA LEU A 26 14.18 -17.12 -2.47
C LEU A 26 14.73 -17.05 -3.91
N ARG A 27 15.48 -18.08 -4.32
CA ARG A 27 16.02 -18.20 -5.68
C ARG A 27 14.94 -18.25 -6.74
N SER A 28 13.81 -18.92 -6.49
CA SER A 28 12.70 -18.97 -7.45
C SER A 28 12.14 -17.58 -7.71
N PHE A 29 11.98 -16.76 -6.68
CA PHE A 29 11.46 -15.41 -6.83
C PHE A 29 12.47 -14.46 -7.47
N GLN A 30 13.75 -14.54 -7.06
CA GLN A 30 14.85 -13.82 -7.71
C GLN A 30 14.92 -14.14 -9.21
N ASN A 31 14.90 -15.43 -9.57
CA ASN A 31 14.89 -15.87 -10.98
C ASN A 31 13.65 -15.40 -11.74
N PHE A 32 12.49 -15.28 -11.08
CA PHE A 32 11.28 -14.73 -11.69
C PHE A 32 11.47 -13.26 -12.10
N ILE A 33 12.09 -12.46 -11.22
CA ILE A 33 12.38 -11.04 -11.44
C ILE A 33 13.43 -10.90 -12.55
N GLU A 34 14.56 -11.60 -12.41
CA GLU A 34 15.67 -11.56 -13.36
C GLU A 34 15.27 -12.06 -14.75
N GLY A 35 14.56 -13.20 -14.82
CA GLY A 35 14.12 -13.82 -16.07
C GLY A 35 13.11 -12.98 -16.85
N ARG A 36 12.55 -11.93 -16.25
CA ARG A 36 11.67 -10.94 -16.89
C ARG A 36 12.32 -9.56 -17.02
N SER A 37 13.60 -9.44 -16.67
CA SER A 37 14.33 -8.17 -16.64
C SER A 37 13.58 -7.08 -15.87
N LEU A 38 13.00 -7.48 -14.74
CA LEU A 38 12.30 -6.59 -13.83
C LEU A 38 13.28 -5.99 -12.82
N ILE A 39 12.94 -4.79 -12.36
CA ILE A 39 13.65 -3.99 -11.39
C ILE A 39 12.68 -3.77 -10.23
N ASP A 40 13.06 -4.19 -9.02
CA ASP A 40 12.34 -3.85 -7.79
C ASP A 40 12.67 -2.40 -7.41
N LEU A 41 11.68 -1.51 -7.51
CA LEU A 41 11.89 -0.11 -7.15
C LEU A 41 12.06 0.02 -5.63
N PRO A 42 13.12 0.71 -5.16
CA PRO A 42 13.34 0.89 -3.74
C PRO A 42 12.22 1.73 -3.12
N ALA A 43 11.61 1.20 -2.07
CA ALA A 43 10.58 1.89 -1.31
C ALA A 43 11.16 2.68 -0.13
N LYS A 44 10.56 3.82 0.16
CA LYS A 44 10.79 4.60 1.38
C LYS A 44 9.67 4.32 2.39
N GLY A 45 9.91 4.62 3.67
CA GLY A 45 8.92 4.43 4.74
C GLY A 45 9.06 3.06 5.39
N GLN A 46 7.95 2.32 5.52
CA GLN A 46 7.96 0.99 6.16
C GLN A 46 8.73 -0.02 5.30
N PHE A 47 9.68 -0.73 5.92
CA PHE A 47 10.43 -1.77 5.23
C PHE A 47 9.58 -3.02 4.98
N TYR A 48 8.87 -3.49 6.01
CA TYR A 48 7.92 -4.59 5.92
C TYR A 48 6.57 -4.08 5.43
N THR A 49 5.89 -4.89 4.63
CA THR A 49 4.60 -4.54 4.02
C THR A 49 3.47 -5.44 4.48
N TRP A 50 3.76 -6.54 5.15
CA TRP A 50 2.78 -7.40 5.78
C TRP A 50 3.14 -7.62 7.26
N PHE A 51 2.11 -7.65 8.10
CA PHE A 51 2.24 -7.76 9.55
C PHE A 51 1.17 -8.68 10.12
N ASN A 52 1.58 -9.58 11.01
CA ASN A 52 0.69 -10.46 11.74
C ASN A 52 1.17 -10.62 13.18
N SER A 53 0.30 -11.11 14.06
CA SER A 53 0.63 -11.40 15.45
C SER A 53 0.07 -12.77 15.81
N ILE A 54 0.95 -13.70 16.15
CA ILE A 54 0.60 -15.05 16.60
C ILE A 54 1.08 -15.19 18.04
N GLU A 55 0.17 -15.45 18.97
CA GLU A 55 0.49 -15.66 20.40
C GLU A 55 1.32 -14.52 21.03
N GLY A 56 1.12 -13.29 20.56
CA GLY A 56 1.84 -12.10 21.04
C GLY A 56 3.21 -11.89 20.39
N GLN A 57 3.65 -12.78 19.50
CA GLN A 57 4.84 -12.58 18.68
C GLN A 57 4.46 -11.88 17.36
N VAL A 58 5.06 -10.72 17.13
CA VAL A 58 4.90 -9.98 15.87
C VAL A 58 5.71 -10.66 14.78
N ILE A 59 5.03 -10.99 13.69
CA ILE A 59 5.59 -11.52 12.45
C ILE A 59 5.43 -10.44 11.39
N ARG A 60 6.46 -10.20 10.59
CA ARG A 60 6.41 -9.19 9.52
C ARG A 60 7.28 -9.60 8.34
N GLU A 61 6.79 -9.34 7.15
CA GLU A 61 7.44 -9.69 5.88
C GLU A 61 7.29 -8.56 4.86
N ARG A 62 8.19 -8.49 3.87
CA ARG A 62 8.05 -7.58 2.72
C ARG A 62 7.51 -8.35 1.51
N LEU A 63 6.18 -8.34 1.36
CA LEU A 63 5.45 -9.11 0.34
C LEU A 63 4.98 -8.27 -0.85
N ASP A 64 4.56 -7.03 -0.58
CA ASP A 64 4.14 -6.06 -1.59
C ASP A 64 5.33 -5.30 -2.22
N ARG A 65 5.33 -5.17 -3.55
CA ARG A 65 6.42 -4.51 -4.32
C ARG A 65 5.93 -3.76 -5.54
N VAL A 66 6.78 -2.87 -6.03
CA VAL A 66 6.65 -2.25 -7.36
C VAL A 66 7.77 -2.76 -8.26
N LEU A 67 7.41 -3.63 -9.19
CA LEU A 67 8.34 -4.17 -10.19
C LEU A 67 8.14 -3.46 -11.54
N VAL A 68 9.21 -2.96 -12.13
CA VAL A 68 9.19 -2.26 -13.42
C VAL A 68 10.23 -2.83 -14.38
N ASN A 69 10.06 -2.65 -15.68
CA ASN A 69 11.13 -2.92 -16.64
C ASN A 69 11.85 -1.60 -16.98
N LYS A 70 12.96 -1.72 -17.71
CA LYS A 70 13.77 -0.57 -18.12
C LYS A 70 12.98 0.48 -18.91
N ASP A 71 12.20 0.06 -19.90
CA ASP A 71 11.42 0.98 -20.73
C ASP A 71 10.46 1.85 -19.91
N TRP A 72 9.87 1.29 -18.85
CA TRP A 72 9.02 2.04 -17.94
C TRP A 72 9.84 3.06 -17.14
N LEU A 73 11.01 2.66 -16.64
CA LEU A 73 11.88 3.55 -15.87
C LEU A 73 12.42 4.71 -16.71
N ASP A 74 12.70 4.47 -18.00
CA ASP A 74 13.13 5.51 -18.94
C ASP A 74 12.04 6.59 -19.16
N ILE A 75 10.75 6.22 -19.04
CA ILE A 75 9.61 7.14 -19.16
C ILE A 75 9.33 7.88 -17.84
N PHE A 76 9.54 7.19 -16.70
CA PHE A 76 9.19 7.64 -15.35
C PHE A 76 10.42 7.62 -14.40
N SER A 77 11.49 8.29 -14.82
CA SER A 77 12.78 8.31 -14.12
C SER A 77 12.71 8.89 -12.72
N ASP A 78 11.77 9.82 -12.47
CA ASP A 78 11.57 10.49 -11.18
C ASP A 78 10.58 9.75 -10.27
N SER A 79 10.32 8.47 -10.56
CA SER A 79 9.39 7.68 -9.78
C SER A 79 9.89 7.42 -8.36
N LEU A 80 8.98 7.46 -7.39
CA LEU A 80 9.25 7.15 -5.98
C LEU A 80 8.17 6.21 -5.45
N VAL A 81 8.59 5.25 -4.65
CA VAL A 81 7.72 4.31 -3.95
C VAL A 81 7.75 4.62 -2.46
N PHE A 82 6.58 4.66 -1.82
CA PHE A 82 6.41 4.80 -0.38
C PHE A 82 5.52 3.70 0.16
N ASN A 83 5.97 3.03 1.20
CA ASN A 83 5.18 2.11 2.01
C ASN A 83 4.68 2.88 3.24
N LEU A 84 3.36 3.04 3.34
CA LEU A 84 2.73 3.82 4.41
C LEU A 84 2.55 2.99 5.70
N PHE A 85 2.21 3.64 6.80
CA PHE A 85 1.85 2.92 8.02
C PHE A 85 0.59 2.08 7.80
N VAL A 86 0.59 0.89 8.41
CA VAL A 86 -0.55 -0.01 8.44
C VAL A 86 -1.65 0.61 9.30
N VAL A 87 -2.87 0.70 8.76
CA VAL A 87 -4.06 1.14 9.48
C VAL A 87 -5.23 0.29 9.01
N GLY A 88 -5.72 -0.61 9.88
CA GLY A 88 -6.93 -1.40 9.62
C GLY A 88 -6.78 -2.56 8.61
N SER A 89 -5.55 -2.97 8.26
CA SER A 89 -5.23 -4.15 7.43
C SER A 89 -4.00 -4.84 8.01
N ASP A 90 -3.71 -6.05 7.60
CA ASP A 90 -2.42 -6.71 7.80
C ASP A 90 -1.37 -6.26 6.75
N HIS A 91 -1.78 -5.55 5.69
CA HIS A 91 -0.90 -5.00 4.68
C HIS A 91 -0.69 -3.47 4.79
N SER A 92 0.52 -3.04 4.43
CA SER A 92 0.93 -1.64 4.29
C SER A 92 0.54 -1.12 2.90
N PRO A 93 -0.18 0.01 2.81
CA PRO A 93 -0.47 0.61 1.51
C PRO A 93 0.80 1.09 0.79
N ILE A 94 0.92 0.74 -0.49
CA ILE A 94 1.98 1.23 -1.39
C ILE A 94 1.49 2.45 -2.17
N VAL A 95 2.31 3.50 -2.18
CA VAL A 95 2.12 4.69 -3.02
C VAL A 95 3.28 4.78 -4.01
N LEU A 96 2.97 4.71 -5.30
CA LEU A 96 3.88 5.04 -6.38
C LEU A 96 3.54 6.44 -6.92
N THR A 97 4.52 7.34 -6.92
CA THR A 97 4.47 8.57 -7.72
C THR A 97 5.43 8.44 -8.89
N THR A 98 5.06 8.98 -10.04
CA THR A 98 5.87 8.94 -11.27
C THR A 98 6.66 10.23 -11.51
N GLY A 99 6.52 11.22 -10.63
CA GLY A 99 7.13 12.56 -10.77
C GLY A 99 6.56 13.41 -11.91
N ARG A 100 5.86 12.80 -12.88
CA ARG A 100 5.18 13.52 -13.96
C ARG A 100 4.00 14.32 -13.42
N LYS A 101 3.98 15.61 -13.76
CA LYS A 101 2.81 16.47 -13.60
C LYS A 101 1.87 16.24 -14.78
N ASP A 102 1.22 15.08 -14.81
CA ASP A 102 0.11 14.91 -15.74
C ASP A 102 -1.01 15.87 -15.34
N ARG A 103 -1.73 16.37 -16.35
CA ARG A 103 -2.89 17.24 -16.16
C ARG A 103 -3.87 16.49 -15.25
N GLN A 104 -4.02 16.93 -14.00
CA GLN A 104 -4.87 16.23 -13.03
C GLN A 104 -6.25 16.07 -13.65
N ALA A 105 -6.63 14.82 -13.95
CA ALA A 105 -8.01 14.52 -14.28
C ALA A 105 -8.86 14.90 -13.06
N PRO A 106 -10.07 15.47 -13.25
CA PRO A 106 -10.95 15.76 -12.14
C PRO A 106 -11.14 14.48 -11.31
N ARG A 107 -10.78 14.55 -10.02
CA ARG A 107 -11.00 13.43 -9.09
C ARG A 107 -12.50 13.16 -9.06
N ARG A 108 -12.90 11.96 -9.49
CA ARG A 108 -14.29 11.51 -9.37
C ARG A 108 -14.46 10.98 -7.95
N PHE A 109 -15.38 11.58 -7.20
CA PHE A 109 -15.85 11.00 -5.95
C PHE A 109 -16.51 9.65 -6.25
N LYS A 110 -16.18 8.63 -5.47
CA LYS A 110 -16.79 7.31 -5.51
C LYS A 110 -17.25 6.97 -4.09
N PHE A 111 -18.46 6.44 -4.00
CA PHE A 111 -19.10 6.01 -2.76
C PHE A 111 -19.73 4.64 -3.05
N GLU A 112 -19.48 3.68 -2.17
CA GLU A 112 -20.09 2.36 -2.30
C GLU A 112 -21.53 2.44 -1.82
N LEU A 113 -22.49 2.17 -2.72
CA LEU A 113 -23.93 2.32 -2.44
C LEU A 113 -24.39 1.50 -1.22
N MET A 114 -23.73 0.37 -0.95
CA MET A 114 -23.98 -0.46 0.22
C MET A 114 -23.90 0.32 1.54
N TRP A 115 -23.06 1.35 1.62
CA TRP A 115 -22.96 2.17 2.82
C TRP A 115 -24.21 3.01 3.07
N ALA A 116 -24.97 3.39 2.03
CA ALA A 116 -26.24 4.11 2.21
C ALA A 116 -27.37 3.23 2.75
N GLU A 117 -27.17 1.90 2.80
CA GLU A 117 -28.12 0.96 3.41
C GLU A 117 -27.94 0.82 4.93
N LEU A 118 -26.86 1.39 5.49
CA LEU A 118 -26.63 1.43 6.93
C LEU A 118 -27.37 2.62 7.55
N ASP A 119 -28.22 2.36 8.53
CA ASP A 119 -29.02 3.37 9.23
C ASP A 119 -28.13 4.48 9.83
N GLU A 120 -26.91 4.14 10.25
CA GLU A 120 -25.95 5.05 10.86
C GLU A 120 -25.18 5.91 9.84
N CYS A 121 -25.24 5.59 8.55
CA CYS A 121 -24.42 6.25 7.53
C CYS A 121 -24.68 7.76 7.47
N GLU A 122 -25.95 8.16 7.53
CA GLU A 122 -26.32 9.57 7.48
C GLU A 122 -25.78 10.35 8.69
N GLU A 123 -25.85 9.75 9.89
CA GLU A 123 -25.38 10.37 11.13
C GLU A 123 -23.85 10.51 11.13
N ILE A 124 -23.14 9.44 10.77
CA ILE A 124 -21.67 9.43 10.66
C ILE A 124 -21.16 10.47 9.66
N ILE A 125 -21.86 10.60 8.52
CA ILE A 125 -21.53 11.58 7.50
C ILE A 125 -21.71 13.02 8.02
N LYS A 126 -22.81 13.29 8.74
CA LYS A 126 -23.06 14.59 9.37
C LYS A 126 -21.99 14.92 10.40
N GLU A 127 -21.72 14.00 11.32
CA GLU A 127 -20.69 14.15 12.36
C GLU A 127 -19.30 14.42 11.77
N GLY A 128 -18.94 13.72 10.69
CA GLY A 128 -17.65 13.91 10.01
C GLY A 128 -17.55 15.27 9.29
N TRP A 129 -18.66 15.80 8.77
CA TRP A 129 -18.67 17.10 8.09
C TRP A 129 -18.71 18.30 9.04
N ASP A 130 -19.28 18.14 10.23
CA ASP A 130 -19.38 19.21 11.22
C ASP A 130 -18.09 19.40 12.06
N GLN A 131 -17.09 18.54 11.88
CA GLN A 131 -15.80 18.69 12.54
C GLN A 131 -14.95 19.79 11.87
N PHE A 132 -14.73 20.89 12.60
CA PHE A 132 -13.82 21.97 12.20
C PHE A 132 -12.37 21.51 12.31
N PHE A 133 -11.69 21.34 11.17
CA PHE A 133 -10.27 21.02 11.12
C PHE A 133 -9.45 22.21 10.62
N MET A 134 -8.41 22.58 11.37
CA MET A 134 -7.42 23.61 11.02
C MET A 134 -6.39 23.11 10.00
N GLU A 135 -6.81 22.35 8.98
CA GLU A 135 -5.92 21.85 7.92
C GLU A 135 -6.58 21.91 6.52
N PRO A 136 -5.79 21.92 5.43
CA PRO A 136 -6.31 22.12 4.07
C PRO A 136 -7.35 21.06 3.66
N HIS A 137 -8.46 21.50 3.08
CA HIS A 137 -9.65 20.71 2.72
C HIS A 137 -9.40 19.39 1.96
N ALA A 138 -8.28 19.25 1.24
CA ALA A 138 -7.94 18.03 0.51
C ALA A 138 -7.60 16.82 1.40
N PHE A 139 -7.20 17.04 2.66
CA PHE A 139 -6.94 15.97 3.64
C PHE A 139 -8.20 15.54 4.41
N ILE A 140 -9.22 16.40 4.48
CA ILE A 140 -10.46 16.17 5.23
C ILE A 140 -11.29 15.05 4.58
N CYS A 141 -11.43 15.06 3.26
CA CYS A 141 -12.25 14.05 2.56
C CYS A 141 -11.65 12.62 2.63
N CYS A 142 -10.32 12.48 2.65
CA CYS A 142 -9.66 11.18 2.80
C CYS A 142 -9.64 10.67 4.25
N ARG A 143 -9.81 11.56 5.25
CA ARG A 143 -9.85 11.18 6.67
C ARG A 143 -11.26 10.91 7.16
N ASN A 144 -12.28 11.60 6.66
CA ASN A 144 -13.68 11.34 7.04
C ASN A 144 -14.16 9.94 6.62
N LEU A 145 -13.54 9.33 5.61
CA LEU A 145 -13.74 7.91 5.26
C LEU A 145 -12.92 6.94 6.14
N LYS A 146 -11.90 7.41 6.87
CA LYS A 146 -11.09 6.62 7.83
C LYS A 146 -11.57 6.76 9.29
N GLY A 147 -12.44 7.72 9.58
CA GLY A 147 -13.08 7.92 10.89
C GLY A 147 -14.28 7.01 11.11
N VAL A 148 -14.75 6.32 10.07
CA VAL A 148 -15.83 5.35 10.14
C VAL A 148 -15.23 3.99 10.48
N ASN A 149 -14.94 3.76 11.76
CA ASN A 149 -14.77 2.39 12.26
C ASN A 149 -16.15 1.74 12.29
N VAL A 150 -16.55 1.07 11.21
CA VAL A 150 -17.51 -0.02 11.32
C VAL A 150 -16.70 -1.27 11.61
N THR A 151 -16.91 -1.86 12.79
CA THR A 151 -16.40 -3.18 13.19
C THR A 151 -16.67 -4.26 12.16
#